data_AF-A0A2T5G5A8-F1
#
_entry.id   AF-A0A2T5G5A8-F1
#
_cell.length_a   1.000
_cell.length_b   1.000
_cell.length_c   1.000
_cell.angle_alpha   90.00
_cell.angle_beta   90.00
_cell.angle_gamma   90.00
#
_symmetry.space_group_name_H-M   'P 1'
#
loop_
_entity.id
_entity.type
_entity.pdbx_description
1 polymer ?
#
loop_
_entity_poly.entity_id
_entity_poly.type
_entity_poly.pdbx_seq_one_letter_code
_entity_poly.pdbx_strand_id
1 'polypeptide(L)'
;MPKNEIEAETGQPRFRAIEREEATLVVLDTARDRSLRDWSGTLDDEQRTWLADRLAEREDGDRRPLLIFAHHPPYGTTARSTEEKMHLDPSIPFIELLSAVKAPAVVFTGHNHVHSIARKAGIAFVQTAAMLDAPGYRVIDVEAGRVRVSFRPIDDPDLRAAIARFHRLMPGFTPYPAPEGTEADRAADLPGVPEAAAERPGQGER
;
A
#
# COMPACT_ATOMS: atom_id res chain seq x y z
N MET A 1 11.99 -9.68 16.96
CA MET A 1 10.97 -9.99 17.98
C MET A 1 9.84 -10.73 17.28
N PRO A 2 9.32 -11.82 17.87
CA PRO A 2 8.13 -12.48 17.35
C PRO A 2 6.95 -11.51 17.24
N LYS A 3 6.14 -11.70 16.20
CA LYS A 3 5.03 -10.79 15.88
C LYS A 3 3.99 -10.72 17.00
N ASN A 4 3.66 -11.85 17.63
CA ASN A 4 2.72 -11.94 18.76
C ASN A 4 3.18 -11.19 20.02
N GLU A 5 4.48 -10.91 20.19
CA GLU A 5 5.00 -10.14 21.33
C GLU A 5 4.88 -8.62 21.12
N ILE A 6 4.77 -8.13 19.88
CA ILE A 6 4.68 -6.70 19.56
C ILE A 6 3.44 -6.07 20.19
N GLU A 7 2.29 -6.74 20.11
CA GLU A 7 1.03 -6.20 20.61
C GLU A 7 1.04 -6.07 22.13
N ALA A 8 1.58 -7.08 22.82
CA ALA A 8 1.73 -7.06 24.27
C ALA A 8 2.63 -5.90 24.75
N GLU A 9 3.66 -5.56 23.97
CA GLU A 9 4.59 -4.47 24.31
C GLU A 9 4.05 -3.09 23.93
N THR A 10 3.45 -2.95 22.75
CA THR A 10 3.00 -1.65 22.22
C THR A 10 1.61 -1.26 22.68
N GLY A 11 0.78 -2.23 23.10
CA GLY A 11 -0.64 -2.04 23.37
C GLY A 11 -1.47 -1.67 22.14
N GLN A 12 -0.93 -1.86 20.93
CA GLN A 12 -1.58 -1.51 19.67
C GLN A 12 -1.88 -2.77 18.84
N PRO A 13 -3.10 -2.88 18.27
CA PRO A 13 -3.42 -3.96 17.35
C PRO A 13 -2.47 -3.94 16.14
N ARG A 14 -1.87 -5.09 15.82
CA ARG A 14 -0.93 -5.22 14.70
C ARG A 14 -1.61 -5.15 13.35
N PHE A 15 -2.89 -5.49 13.28
CA PHE A 15 -3.70 -5.48 12.08
C PHE A 15 -5.14 -5.22 12.45
N ARG A 16 -5.87 -4.55 11.55
CA ARG A 16 -7.29 -4.24 11.74
C ARG A 16 -7.95 -3.90 10.42
N ALA A 17 -9.26 -4.00 10.40
CA ALA A 17 -10.08 -3.45 9.34
C ALA A 17 -10.96 -2.33 9.90
N ILE A 18 -11.21 -1.32 9.06
CA ILE A 18 -12.11 -0.22 9.35
C ILE A 18 -13.14 -0.20 8.21
N GLU A 19 -14.37 -0.56 8.56
CA GLU A 19 -15.48 -0.54 7.62
C GLU A 19 -16.04 0.87 7.49
N ARG A 20 -16.23 1.31 6.25
CA ARG A 20 -16.96 2.52 5.87
C ARG A 20 -17.97 2.16 4.78
N GLU A 21 -18.91 3.06 4.54
CA GLU A 21 -19.91 2.90 3.49
C GLU A 21 -19.23 2.88 2.11
N GLU A 22 -18.20 3.70 1.93
CA GLU A 22 -17.54 3.94 0.65
C GLU A 22 -16.35 3.02 0.40
N ALA A 23 -15.75 2.44 1.44
CA ALA A 23 -14.55 1.60 1.35
C ALA A 23 -14.36 0.71 2.59
N THR A 24 -13.57 -0.35 2.42
CA THR A 24 -13.00 -1.10 3.56
C THR A 24 -11.51 -0.80 3.62
N LEU A 25 -11.04 -0.26 4.75
CA LEU A 25 -9.63 -0.01 4.98
C LEU A 25 -9.05 -1.18 5.76
N VAL A 26 -7.92 -1.72 5.29
CA VAL A 26 -7.20 -2.83 5.93
C VAL A 26 -5.82 -2.33 6.30
N VAL A 27 -5.43 -2.43 7.56
CA VAL A 27 -4.09 -2.07 8.03
C VAL A 27 -3.37 -3.35 8.43
N LEU A 28 -2.17 -3.54 7.89
CA LEU A 28 -1.32 -4.71 8.12
C LEU A 28 0.06 -4.27 8.63
N ASP A 29 0.51 -4.90 9.70
CA ASP A 29 1.88 -4.76 10.15
C ASP A 29 2.79 -5.74 9.40
N THR A 30 3.57 -5.20 8.46
CA THR A 30 4.54 -5.97 7.67
C THR A 30 5.97 -5.93 8.19
N ALA A 31 6.25 -5.21 9.29
CA ALA A 31 7.63 -5.01 9.74
C ALA A 31 8.25 -6.25 10.37
N ARG A 32 9.57 -6.43 10.25
CA ARG A 32 10.30 -7.38 11.08
C ARG A 32 10.85 -6.63 12.30
N ASP A 33 10.05 -6.56 13.36
CA ASP A 33 10.40 -5.77 14.54
C ASP A 33 11.70 -6.23 15.20
N ARG A 34 12.54 -5.24 15.53
CA ARG A 34 13.87 -5.42 16.15
C ARG A 34 14.82 -6.30 15.32
N SER A 35 14.62 -6.39 14.02
CA SER A 35 15.52 -7.09 13.11
C SER A 35 16.53 -6.12 12.47
N LEU A 36 17.68 -5.93 13.12
CA LEU A 36 18.71 -5.00 12.64
C LEU A 36 19.37 -5.43 11.33
N ARG A 37 19.29 -6.72 10.98
CA ARG A 37 19.97 -7.30 9.81
C ARG A 37 19.03 -7.67 8.68
N ASP A 38 17.73 -7.61 8.92
CA ASP A 38 16.71 -7.98 7.96
C ASP A 38 15.52 -7.02 8.11
N TRP A 39 15.51 -6.01 7.24
CA TRP A 39 14.46 -5.01 7.09
C TRP A 39 13.47 -5.37 5.96
N SER A 40 13.42 -6.64 5.55
CA SER A 40 12.36 -7.12 4.65
C SER A 40 11.01 -7.14 5.36
N GLY A 41 9.93 -7.17 4.57
CA GLY A 41 8.60 -7.33 5.09
C GLY A 41 8.23 -8.79 5.35
N THR A 42 7.30 -9.02 6.27
CA THR A 42 6.69 -10.34 6.52
C THR A 42 5.24 -10.22 6.98
N LEU A 43 4.48 -11.31 6.92
CA LEU A 43 3.16 -11.46 7.56
C LEU A 43 3.16 -12.84 8.22
N ASP A 44 2.74 -12.90 9.49
CA ASP A 44 2.62 -14.17 10.20
C ASP A 44 1.34 -14.92 9.81
N ASP A 45 1.23 -16.19 10.22
CA ASP A 45 0.08 -17.03 9.90
C ASP A 45 -1.24 -16.46 10.42
N GLU A 46 -1.20 -15.79 11.58
CA GLU A 46 -2.35 -15.13 12.18
C GLU A 46 -2.89 -14.02 11.29
N GLN A 47 -2.04 -13.07 10.88
CA GLN A 47 -2.41 -11.98 9.97
C GLN A 47 -2.86 -12.50 8.61
N ARG A 48 -2.19 -13.53 8.07
CA ARG A 48 -2.53 -14.12 6.77
C ARG A 48 -3.90 -14.78 6.79
N THR A 49 -4.17 -15.58 7.82
CA THR A 49 -5.46 -16.25 8.00
C THR A 49 -6.56 -15.22 8.22
N TRP A 50 -6.33 -14.25 9.10
CA TRP A 50 -7.28 -13.16 9.34
C TRP A 50 -7.62 -12.37 8.08
N LEU A 51 -6.62 -12.05 7.25
CA LEU A 51 -6.85 -11.35 5.99
C LEU A 51 -7.67 -12.21 5.02
N ALA A 52 -7.34 -13.50 4.89
CA ALA A 52 -8.09 -14.42 4.05
C ALA A 52 -9.54 -14.55 4.48
N ASP A 53 -9.79 -14.75 5.77
CA ASP A 53 -11.13 -14.83 6.35
C ASP A 53 -11.92 -13.54 6.09
N ARG A 54 -11.29 -12.38 6.31
CA ARG A 54 -11.93 -11.08 6.05
C ARG A 54 -12.29 -10.88 4.59
N LEU A 55 -11.47 -11.36 3.66
CA LEU A 55 -11.77 -11.28 2.23
C LEU A 55 -12.90 -12.25 1.84
N ALA A 56 -12.99 -13.41 2.50
CA ALA A 56 -14.03 -14.41 2.29
C ALA A 56 -15.39 -14.03 2.91
N GLU A 57 -15.39 -13.24 3.98
CA GLU A 57 -16.60 -12.72 4.64
C GLU A 57 -17.38 -11.69 3.79
N ARG A 58 -16.77 -11.17 2.72
CA ARG A 58 -17.41 -10.15 1.87
C ARG A 58 -18.57 -10.77 1.09
N GLU A 59 -19.72 -10.11 1.15
CA GLU A 59 -20.93 -10.54 0.44
C GLU A 59 -20.72 -10.56 -1.08
N ASP A 60 -21.38 -11.52 -1.73
CA ASP A 60 -21.44 -11.57 -3.19
C ASP A 60 -22.09 -10.30 -3.73
N GLY A 61 -21.28 -9.47 -4.40
CA GLY A 61 -21.72 -8.17 -4.92
C GLY A 61 -21.22 -6.97 -4.12
N ASP A 62 -20.55 -7.16 -2.97
CA ASP A 62 -19.86 -6.06 -2.29
C ASP A 62 -18.69 -5.57 -3.15
N ARG A 63 -18.88 -4.42 -3.79
CA ARG A 63 -17.90 -3.77 -4.66
C ARG A 63 -17.14 -2.63 -3.98
N ARG A 64 -17.29 -2.42 -2.67
CA ARG A 64 -16.55 -1.37 -1.96
C ARG A 64 -15.04 -1.59 -2.15
N PRO A 65 -14.26 -0.58 -2.56
CA PRO A 65 -12.82 -0.72 -2.72
C PRO A 65 -12.15 -1.15 -1.41
N LEU A 66 -11.19 -2.04 -1.55
CA LEU A 66 -10.24 -2.42 -0.49
C LEU A 66 -9.05 -1.47 -0.54
N LEU A 67 -8.82 -0.74 0.55
CA LEU A 67 -7.65 0.12 0.72
C LEU A 67 -6.72 -0.53 1.73
N ILE A 68 -5.67 -1.19 1.24
CA ILE A 68 -4.73 -1.96 2.07
C ILE A 68 -3.51 -1.10 2.38
N PHE A 69 -3.23 -0.88 3.65
CA PHE A 69 -2.07 -0.14 4.13
C PHE A 69 -1.07 -1.12 4.73
N ALA A 70 0.10 -1.21 4.11
CA ALA A 70 1.18 -2.09 4.54
C ALA A 70 2.52 -1.40 4.29
N HIS A 71 3.46 -1.44 5.23
CA HIS A 71 4.73 -0.74 5.06
C HIS A 71 5.54 -1.22 3.84
N HIS A 72 5.73 -2.53 3.69
CA HIS A 72 6.61 -3.13 2.68
C HIS A 72 5.83 -3.45 1.38
N PRO A 73 6.35 -3.07 0.21
CA PRO A 73 5.72 -3.43 -1.07
C PRO A 73 5.87 -4.92 -1.39
N PRO A 74 4.88 -5.56 -2.03
CA PRO A 74 5.06 -6.92 -2.55
C PRO A 74 6.15 -6.96 -3.62
N TYR A 75 6.86 -8.09 -3.71
CA TYR A 75 7.98 -8.25 -4.62
C TYR A 75 7.61 -7.96 -6.09
N GLY A 76 8.41 -7.12 -6.75
CA GLY A 76 8.24 -6.77 -8.16
C GLY A 76 6.90 -6.10 -8.47
N THR A 77 6.49 -5.13 -7.64
CA THR A 77 5.29 -4.29 -7.84
C THR A 77 5.64 -2.83 -8.06
N THR A 78 6.34 -2.21 -7.12
CA THR A 78 6.68 -0.77 -7.13
C THR A 78 8.19 -0.56 -7.23
N ALA A 79 8.63 0.69 -7.39
CA ALA A 79 10.04 1.05 -7.47
C ALA A 79 10.85 0.37 -6.36
N ARG A 80 11.93 -0.31 -6.79
CA ARG A 80 12.93 -0.95 -5.93
C ARG A 80 12.44 -2.17 -5.14
N SER A 81 11.21 -2.63 -5.37
CA SER A 81 10.63 -3.82 -4.71
C SER A 81 11.23 -5.16 -5.17
N THR A 82 12.31 -5.15 -5.95
CA THR A 82 13.11 -6.33 -6.30
C THR A 82 14.50 -6.30 -5.67
N GLU A 83 14.86 -5.20 -4.99
CA GLU A 83 16.14 -5.07 -4.29
C GLU A 83 16.13 -5.84 -2.96
N GLU A 84 17.30 -6.28 -2.51
CA GLU A 84 17.42 -7.06 -1.27
C GLU A 84 16.72 -6.36 -0.10
N LYS A 85 15.78 -7.06 0.54
CA LYS A 85 15.01 -6.60 1.72
C LYS A 85 14.16 -5.35 1.48
N MET A 86 13.97 -4.92 0.24
CA MET A 86 13.13 -3.77 -0.12
C MET A 86 11.69 -4.19 -0.47
N HIS A 87 11.25 -5.34 0.06
CA HIS A 87 9.95 -5.93 -0.26
C HIS A 87 9.46 -6.87 0.84
N LEU A 88 8.16 -7.18 0.78
CA LEU A 88 7.54 -8.29 1.49
C LEU A 88 8.14 -9.62 1.02
N ASP A 89 8.35 -10.56 1.94
CA ASP A 89 8.82 -11.92 1.66
C ASP A 89 8.05 -12.55 0.46
N PRO A 90 8.74 -12.90 -0.65
CA PRO A 90 8.09 -13.38 -1.86
C PRO A 90 7.37 -14.73 -1.69
N SER A 91 7.66 -15.48 -0.61
CA SER A 91 6.93 -16.71 -0.28
C SER A 91 5.50 -16.45 0.22
N ILE A 92 5.16 -15.20 0.54
CA ILE A 92 3.81 -14.79 0.93
C ILE A 92 3.01 -14.51 -0.35
N PRO A 93 1.91 -15.26 -0.62
CA PRO A 93 1.11 -15.13 -1.83
C PRO A 93 0.17 -13.92 -1.78
N PHE A 94 0.70 -12.74 -1.43
CA PHE A 94 -0.08 -11.55 -1.13
C PHE A 94 -0.89 -11.03 -2.33
N ILE A 95 -0.28 -11.02 -3.51
CA ILE A 95 -0.94 -10.61 -4.75
C ILE A 95 -2.05 -11.60 -5.11
N GLU A 96 -1.79 -12.90 -4.98
CA GLU A 96 -2.76 -13.95 -5.28
C GLU A 96 -3.99 -13.83 -4.37
N LEU A 97 -3.75 -13.69 -3.07
CA LEU A 97 -4.79 -13.49 -2.05
C LEU A 97 -5.70 -12.31 -2.37
N LEU A 98 -5.12 -11.16 -2.73
CA LEU A 98 -5.90 -9.96 -3.08
C LEU A 98 -6.55 -10.06 -4.47
N SER A 99 -5.94 -10.78 -5.42
CA SER A 99 -6.50 -10.92 -6.77
C SER A 99 -7.72 -11.84 -6.84
N ALA A 100 -7.94 -12.65 -5.80
CA ALA A 100 -9.09 -13.55 -5.71
C ALA A 100 -10.41 -12.81 -5.44
N VAL A 101 -10.38 -11.57 -4.94
CA VAL A 101 -11.60 -10.80 -4.69
C VAL A 101 -12.06 -10.01 -5.93
N LYS A 102 -13.38 -9.89 -6.10
CA LYS A 102 -14.00 -9.11 -7.19
C LYS A 102 -14.01 -7.60 -6.91
N ALA A 103 -13.69 -7.20 -5.68
CA ALA A 103 -13.62 -5.80 -5.29
C ALA A 103 -12.31 -5.17 -5.81
N PRO A 104 -12.31 -3.88 -6.19
CA PRO A 104 -11.08 -3.16 -6.49
C PRO A 104 -10.16 -3.14 -5.27
N ALA A 105 -8.87 -3.37 -5.48
CA ALA A 105 -7.88 -3.30 -4.41
C ALA A 105 -6.80 -2.27 -4.74
N VAL A 106 -6.48 -1.45 -3.75
CA VAL A 106 -5.35 -0.50 -3.78
C VAL A 106 -4.46 -0.77 -2.57
N VAL A 107 -3.19 -1.05 -2.82
CA VAL A 107 -2.18 -1.33 -1.80
C VAL A 107 -1.27 -0.10 -1.65
N PHE A 108 -1.29 0.52 -0.48
CA PHE A 108 -0.48 1.67 -0.11
C PHE A 108 0.74 1.22 0.68
N THR A 109 1.93 1.59 0.19
CA THR A 109 3.22 1.18 0.76
C THR A 109 4.18 2.33 0.96
N GLY A 110 5.22 2.08 1.74
CA GLY A 110 6.36 2.96 1.94
C GLY A 110 7.66 2.22 1.68
N HIS A 111 8.57 2.22 2.67
CA HIS A 111 9.82 1.46 2.74
C HIS A 111 10.92 1.82 1.74
N ASN A 112 10.59 2.02 0.47
CA ASN A 112 11.58 2.14 -0.60
C ASN A 112 11.98 3.58 -0.93
N HIS A 113 11.39 4.56 -0.22
CA HIS A 113 11.74 5.98 -0.26
C HIS A 113 11.65 6.63 -1.65
N VAL A 114 10.85 6.05 -2.54
CA VAL A 114 10.61 6.57 -3.90
C VAL A 114 9.12 6.52 -4.19
N HIS A 115 8.55 7.59 -4.73
CA HIS A 115 7.18 7.57 -5.24
C HIS A 115 7.07 6.61 -6.42
N SER A 116 6.09 5.71 -6.36
CA SER A 116 5.84 4.77 -7.44
C SER A 116 4.38 4.34 -7.46
N ILE A 117 3.73 4.45 -8.62
CA ILE A 117 2.39 3.92 -8.85
C ILE A 117 2.47 2.87 -9.95
N ALA A 118 1.99 1.67 -9.64
CA ALA A 118 2.01 0.54 -10.55
C ALA A 118 0.70 -0.24 -10.51
N ARG A 119 0.50 -1.11 -11.51
CA ARG A 119 -0.65 -2.02 -11.58
C ARG A 119 -0.18 -3.44 -11.89
N LYS A 120 -0.73 -4.42 -11.18
CA LYS A 120 -0.45 -5.84 -11.40
C LYS A 120 -1.65 -6.67 -10.95
N ALA A 121 -2.05 -7.66 -11.77
CA ALA A 121 -3.18 -8.54 -11.48
C ALA A 121 -4.48 -7.79 -11.09
N GLY A 122 -4.78 -6.67 -11.76
CA GLY A 122 -5.97 -5.85 -11.46
C GLY A 122 -5.86 -4.98 -10.20
N ILE A 123 -4.78 -5.09 -9.44
CA ILE A 123 -4.52 -4.35 -8.20
C ILE A 123 -3.66 -3.12 -8.52
N ALA A 124 -3.98 -1.99 -7.88
CA ALA A 124 -3.14 -0.80 -7.91
C ALA A 124 -2.20 -0.79 -6.71
N PHE A 125 -0.94 -0.43 -6.93
CA PHE A 125 0.07 -0.28 -5.89
C PHE A 125 0.53 1.18 -5.85
N VAL A 126 0.48 1.80 -4.69
CA VAL A 126 0.84 3.20 -4.46
C VAL A 126 1.91 3.26 -3.37
N GLN A 127 3.15 3.43 -3.79
CA GLN A 127 4.28 3.63 -2.91
C GLN A 127 4.54 5.11 -2.68
N THR A 128 4.65 5.50 -1.42
CA THR A 128 4.96 6.87 -1.01
C THR A 128 6.40 6.95 -0.54
N ALA A 129 7.18 7.88 -1.10
CA ALA A 129 8.52 8.18 -0.61
C ALA A 129 8.46 8.66 0.84
N ALA A 130 9.55 8.48 1.58
CA ALA A 130 9.62 9.01 2.92
C ALA A 130 9.63 10.54 2.86
N MET A 131 8.99 11.17 3.84
CA MET A 131 8.93 12.64 3.94
C MET A 131 10.32 13.28 4.06
N LEU A 132 11.32 12.51 4.49
CA LEU A 132 12.71 12.94 4.57
C LEU A 132 13.38 13.03 3.19
N ASP A 133 12.89 12.30 2.19
CA ASP A 133 13.46 12.32 0.84
C ASP A 133 12.66 13.21 -0.11
N ALA A 134 11.33 13.10 -0.07
CA ALA A 134 10.39 13.91 -0.84
C ALA A 134 9.30 14.45 0.09
N PRO A 135 9.49 15.65 0.69
CA PRO A 135 8.55 16.21 1.66
C PRO A 135 7.14 16.39 1.08
N GLY A 136 6.18 15.68 1.66
CA GLY A 136 4.79 15.73 1.22
C GLY A 136 3.97 14.56 1.75
N TYR A 137 2.71 14.53 1.33
CA TYR A 137 1.76 13.47 1.70
C TYR A 137 0.83 13.14 0.53
N ARG A 138 0.13 12.01 0.62
CA ARG A 138 -0.91 11.62 -0.33
C ARG A 138 -2.28 11.95 0.24
N VAL A 139 -3.15 12.48 -0.62
CA VAL A 139 -4.59 12.59 -0.38
C VAL A 139 -5.27 11.46 -1.15
N ILE A 140 -6.12 10.72 -0.45
CA ILE A 140 -6.91 9.61 -1.00
C ILE A 140 -8.38 10.02 -0.90
N ASP A 141 -8.97 10.32 -2.05
CA ASP A 141 -10.40 10.62 -2.16
C ASP A 141 -11.13 9.35 -2.61
N VAL A 142 -12.19 8.98 -1.90
CA VAL A 142 -13.06 7.86 -2.25
C VAL A 142 -14.45 8.39 -2.50
N GLU A 143 -14.95 8.24 -3.73
CA GLU A 143 -16.26 8.76 -4.13
C GLU A 143 -16.88 7.87 -5.21
N ALA A 144 -18.15 7.49 -5.05
CA ALA A 144 -18.89 6.66 -6.00
C ALA A 144 -18.12 5.39 -6.42
N GLY A 145 -17.48 4.75 -5.44
CA GLY A 145 -16.63 3.56 -5.63
C GLY A 145 -15.24 3.84 -6.18
N ARG A 146 -14.97 5.02 -6.77
CA ARG A 146 -13.67 5.40 -7.34
C ARG A 146 -12.68 5.82 -6.27
N VAL A 147 -11.41 5.53 -6.51
CA VAL A 147 -10.30 5.93 -5.62
C VAL A 147 -9.37 6.86 -6.39
N ARG A 148 -9.30 8.12 -5.98
CA ARG A 148 -8.35 9.09 -6.52
C ARG A 148 -7.22 9.31 -5.52
N VAL A 149 -5.99 9.20 -6.01
CA VAL A 149 -4.80 9.44 -5.20
C VAL A 149 -4.06 10.63 -5.79
N SER A 150 -3.68 11.59 -4.95
CA SER A 150 -2.86 12.72 -5.37
C SER A 150 -1.78 13.05 -4.35
N PHE A 151 -0.59 13.41 -4.82
CA PHE A 151 0.48 13.90 -3.96
C PHE A 151 0.33 15.41 -3.70
N ARG A 152 0.64 15.81 -2.47
CA ARG A 152 0.70 17.20 -2.01
C ARG A 152 2.12 17.44 -1.49
N PRO A 153 2.98 18.12 -2.27
CA PRO A 153 4.30 18.46 -1.78
C PRO A 153 4.20 19.50 -0.66
N ILE A 154 5.13 19.42 0.29
CA ILE A 154 5.32 20.45 1.31
C ILE A 154 6.58 21.23 0.90
N ASP A 155 6.38 22.48 0.48
CA ASP A 155 7.48 23.37 0.14
C ASP A 155 7.73 24.36 1.28
N ASP A 156 8.44 23.87 2.30
CA ASP A 156 8.80 24.63 3.49
C ASP A 156 10.34 24.67 3.63
N PRO A 157 10.97 25.85 3.51
CA PRO A 157 12.42 25.99 3.64
C PRO A 157 12.99 25.52 4.99
N ASP A 158 12.26 25.74 6.09
CA ASP A 158 12.70 25.36 7.43
C ASP A 158 12.64 23.83 7.59
N LEU A 159 11.62 23.20 7.04
CA LEU A 159 11.54 21.73 6.97
C LEU A 159 12.70 21.15 6.14
N ARG A 160 12.98 21.74 4.97
CA ARG A 160 14.11 21.30 4.11
C ARG A 160 15.45 21.43 4.85
N ALA A 161 15.66 22.52 5.58
CA ALA A 161 16.86 22.71 6.39
C ALA A 161 16.94 21.68 7.54
N ALA A 162 15.83 21.38 8.20
CA ALA A 162 15.75 20.36 9.25
C ALA A 162 16.07 18.96 8.72
N ILE A 163 15.52 18.59 7.56
CA ILE A 163 15.80 17.32 6.87
C ILE A 163 17.28 17.22 6.49
N ALA A 164 17.86 18.27 5.91
CA ALA A 164 19.27 18.28 5.55
C ALA A 164 20.17 18.09 6.78
N ARG A 165 19.80 18.70 7.92
CA ARG A 165 20.49 18.49 9.19
C ARG A 165 20.31 17.06 9.70
N PHE A 166 19.11 16.49 9.60
CA PHE A 166 18.79 15.12 10.00
C PHE A 166 19.67 14.10 9.25
N HIS A 167 19.70 14.16 7.92
CA HIS A 167 20.51 13.27 7.09
C HIS A 167 22.01 13.32 7.42
N ARG A 168 22.51 14.50 7.80
CA ARG A 168 23.90 14.66 8.22
C ARG A 168 24.19 14.04 9.60
N LEU A 169 23.20 14.06 10.50
CA LEU A 169 23.40 13.71 11.92
C LEU A 169 22.91 12.31 12.28
N MET A 170 22.15 11.64 11.42
CA MET A 170 21.63 10.30 11.67
C MET A 170 22.23 9.26 10.71
N PRO A 171 23.25 8.51 11.16
CA PRO A 171 23.79 7.40 10.39
C PRO A 171 22.71 6.39 9.98
N GLY A 172 22.78 5.91 8.74
CA GLY A 172 21.81 4.96 8.18
C GLY A 172 20.61 5.59 7.48
N PHE A 173 20.42 6.92 7.58
CA PHE A 173 19.38 7.67 6.89
C PHE A 173 19.98 8.60 5.85
N THR A 174 20.53 8.01 4.79
CA THR A 174 21.03 8.75 3.63
C THR A 174 19.89 9.02 2.66
N PRO A 175 19.79 10.23 2.07
CA PRO A 175 18.76 10.50 1.08
C PRO A 175 18.86 9.53 -0.10
N TYR A 176 17.71 8.98 -0.49
CA TYR A 176 17.63 8.09 -1.64
C TYR A 176 17.64 8.89 -2.95
N PRO A 177 18.24 8.34 -4.03
CA PRO A 177 18.27 9.02 -5.33
C PRO A 177 16.87 9.04 -5.95
N ALA A 178 16.53 10.17 -6.58
CA ALA A 178 15.28 10.38 -7.32
C ALA A 178 14.00 9.97 -6.54
N PRO A 179 13.80 10.45 -5.30
CA PRO A 179 12.67 10.03 -4.46
C PRO A 179 11.31 10.49 -5.00
N GLU A 180 11.32 11.50 -5.87
CA GLU A 180 10.15 12.04 -6.55
C GLU A 180 9.50 11.05 -7.54
N GLY A 181 10.22 10.01 -7.97
CA GLY A 181 9.76 9.12 -9.04
C GLY A 181 9.56 9.88 -10.36
N THR A 182 8.52 9.52 -11.10
CA THR A 182 8.09 10.20 -12.34
C THR A 182 6.84 11.04 -12.11
N GLU A 183 6.47 11.88 -13.08
CA GLU A 183 5.21 12.63 -13.01
C GLU A 183 3.98 11.72 -12.89
N ALA A 184 3.99 10.56 -13.57
CA ALA A 184 2.92 9.57 -13.49
C ALA A 184 2.75 8.97 -12.08
N ASP A 185 3.79 9.06 -11.25
CA ASP A 185 3.73 8.59 -9.87
C ASP A 185 3.07 9.61 -8.93
N ARG A 186 2.79 10.85 -9.36
CA ARG A 186 2.24 11.91 -8.49
C ARG A 186 0.74 11.82 -8.26
N ALA A 187 -0.01 11.22 -9.19
CA ALA A 187 -1.45 11.07 -9.07
C ALA A 187 -1.96 9.89 -9.89
N ALA A 188 -3.06 9.29 -9.44
CA ALA A 188 -3.76 8.26 -10.19
C ALA A 188 -5.27 8.33 -9.93
N ASP A 189 -6.04 8.10 -10.99
CA ASP A 189 -7.46 7.72 -10.90
C ASP A 189 -7.51 6.19 -11.01
N LEU A 190 -7.87 5.55 -9.89
CA LEU A 190 -7.89 4.10 -9.76
C LEU A 190 -9.34 3.64 -9.87
N PRO A 191 -9.63 2.69 -10.77
CA PRO A 191 -10.98 2.28 -11.06
C PRO A 191 -11.65 1.79 -9.78
N GLY A 192 -12.73 2.47 -9.46
CA GLY A 192 -13.77 1.97 -8.59
C GLY A 192 -14.66 1.04 -9.37
N VAL A 193 -14.37 -0.25 -9.28
CA VAL A 193 -15.05 -1.34 -10.00
C VAL A 193 -14.66 -1.35 -11.48
N PRO A 194 -14.32 -2.50 -12.09
CA PRO A 194 -14.42 -2.63 -13.53
C PRO A 194 -15.88 -2.28 -13.88
N GLU A 195 -16.10 -1.28 -14.72
CA GLU A 195 -17.40 -1.07 -15.33
C GLU A 195 -17.84 -2.43 -15.87
N ALA A 196 -18.92 -2.99 -15.32
CA ALA A 196 -19.49 -4.21 -15.86
C ALA A 196 -19.69 -3.90 -17.34
N ALA A 197 -18.97 -4.63 -18.21
CA ALA A 197 -19.07 -4.44 -19.64
C ALA A 197 -20.55 -4.38 -19.95
N ALA A 198 -21.04 -3.19 -20.33
CA ALA A 198 -22.45 -2.96 -20.54
C ALA A 198 -22.91 -4.08 -21.46
N GLU A 199 -23.80 -4.94 -20.96
CA GLU A 199 -24.42 -5.98 -21.78
C GLU A 199 -24.99 -5.25 -22.99
N ARG A 200 -24.35 -5.45 -24.14
CA ARG A 200 -24.90 -4.96 -25.40
C ARG A 200 -26.27 -5.61 -25.49
N PRO A 201 -27.37 -4.84 -25.59
CA PRO A 201 -28.68 -5.42 -25.80
C PRO A 201 -28.56 -6.35 -27.00
N GLY A 202 -28.92 -7.61 -26.80
CA GLY A 202 -28.88 -8.63 -27.84
C GLY A 202 -29.48 -8.05 -29.11
N GLN A 203 -28.71 -8.12 -30.20
CA GLN A 203 -29.29 -7.97 -31.53
C GLN A 203 -30.30 -9.12 -31.66
N GLY A 204 -31.57 -8.75 -31.50
CA GLY A 204 -32.68 -9.66 -31.65
C GLY A 204 -32.61 -10.34 -33.01
N GLU A 205 -32.88 -11.64 -32.97
CA GLU A 205 -33.26 -12.45 -34.10
C GLU A 205 -34.28 -11.70 -34.97
N ARG A 206 -33.96 -11.51 -36.25
CA ARG A 206 -34.88 -11.62 -37.39
C ARG A 206 -34.12 -12.09 -38.61
#